data_AF-A0A538E3K2-F1
#
_entry.id   AF-A0A538E3K2-F1
#
_cell.length_a   1.000
_cell.length_b   1.000
_cell.length_c   1.000
_cell.angle_alpha   90.00
_cell.angle_beta   90.00
_cell.angle_gamma   90.00
#
_symmetry.space_group_name_H-M   'P 1'
#
loop_
_entity.id
_entity.type
_entity.pdbx_description
1 polymer ?
#
loop_
_entity_poly.entity_id
_entity_poly.type
_entity_poly.pdbx_seq_one_letter_code
_entity_poly.pdbx_strand_id
1 'polypeptide(L)'
;MRMRLPSARAVLAAGVAAWVTGFAALSVLRHDAFSTGRFDLGNMVQAVWSTAHGHPLRVTDLHGDQISRLGAHVDPILVLFAPLWWIWPSPDMLLTAQALAVGLGAVPVFWLARKHLGSARAGLGFALAYLLYPATGWLTLNEFHPVALATPLLLFAFWFLDEDRLVPFAICAVAASACKEEIPFVIAGFGVWYAVSRRRWAEGGAIALLGVAWAAVATTVVIPHFNQGQSSDFYTRYSEVGGSPGGIVKTAFVHPGRLAGVAFTGRDLHYALQLLWPLAFLPLLAPLVLVAVLPELAINALSAVTTQTSIHFHYTAGLIAPLVTGSVRSRAGGTFPAARGSRRRRPT
;
A
#
# COMPACT_ATOMS: atom_id res chain seq x y z
N MET A 1 -37.79 -27.93 -4.40
CA MET A 1 -36.47 -27.74 -5.05
C MET A 1 -35.59 -26.87 -4.15
N ARG A 2 -34.66 -27.46 -3.38
CA ARG A 2 -33.76 -26.68 -2.51
C ARG A 2 -32.64 -26.09 -3.38
N MET A 3 -32.70 -24.79 -3.66
CA MET A 3 -31.58 -24.10 -4.30
C MET A 3 -30.34 -24.22 -3.41
N ARG A 4 -29.28 -24.85 -3.90
CA ARG A 4 -27.99 -24.88 -3.19
C ARG A 4 -27.39 -23.48 -3.27
N LEU A 5 -27.22 -22.83 -2.12
CA LEU A 5 -26.54 -21.54 -2.06
C LEU A 5 -25.10 -21.69 -2.58
N PRO A 6 -24.60 -20.73 -3.37
CA PRO A 6 -23.22 -20.76 -3.86
C PRO A 6 -22.22 -20.74 -2.69
N SER A 7 -21.08 -21.42 -2.87
CA SER A 7 -20.03 -21.42 -1.85
C SER A 7 -19.45 -20.02 -1.66
N ALA A 8 -18.97 -19.69 -0.45
CA ALA A 8 -18.36 -18.39 -0.17
C ALA A 8 -17.18 -18.07 -1.13
N ARG A 9 -16.46 -19.09 -1.60
CA ARG A 9 -15.37 -18.93 -2.57
C ARG A 9 -15.89 -18.54 -3.96
N ALA A 10 -17.01 -19.13 -4.40
CA ALA A 10 -17.64 -18.78 -5.67
C ALA A 10 -18.18 -17.34 -5.64
N VAL A 11 -18.81 -16.93 -4.53
CA VAL A 11 -19.27 -15.56 -4.35
C VAL A 11 -18.11 -14.57 -4.31
N LEU A 12 -17.00 -14.92 -3.65
CA LEU A 12 -15.78 -14.10 -3.66
C LEU A 12 -15.23 -13.94 -5.08
N ALA A 13 -15.08 -15.04 -5.83
CA ALA A 13 -14.56 -15.00 -7.19
C ALA A 13 -15.45 -14.14 -8.11
N ALA A 14 -16.77 -14.29 -8.00
CA ALA A 14 -17.73 -13.46 -8.72
C ALA A 14 -17.63 -11.98 -8.32
N GLY A 15 -17.48 -11.68 -7.02
CA GLY A 15 -17.30 -10.32 -6.51
C GLY A 15 -16.01 -9.67 -7.01
N VAL A 16 -14.89 -10.39 -6.97
CA VAL A 16 -13.61 -9.91 -7.52
C VAL A 16 -13.73 -9.69 -9.03
N ALA A 17 -14.29 -10.64 -9.78
CA ALA A 17 -14.45 -10.50 -11.23
C ALA A 17 -15.35 -9.31 -11.60
N ALA A 18 -16.49 -9.13 -10.93
CA ALA A 18 -17.38 -8.00 -11.17
C ALA A 18 -16.70 -6.66 -10.84
N TRP A 19 -15.96 -6.61 -9.73
CA TRP A 19 -15.23 -5.42 -9.31
C TRP A 19 -14.10 -5.07 -10.28
N VAL A 20 -13.26 -6.05 -10.66
CA VAL A 20 -12.14 -5.85 -11.60
C VAL A 20 -12.66 -5.37 -12.95
N THR A 21 -13.66 -6.06 -13.51
CA THR A 21 -14.24 -5.67 -14.81
C THR A 21 -14.86 -4.28 -14.75
N GLY A 22 -15.61 -3.97 -13.68
CA GLY A 22 -16.24 -2.66 -13.51
C GLY A 22 -15.23 -1.53 -13.38
N PHE A 23 -14.24 -1.67 -12.50
CA PHE A 23 -13.23 -0.63 -12.27
C PHE A 23 -12.25 -0.49 -13.43
N ALA A 24 -11.87 -1.60 -14.09
CA ALA A 24 -11.07 -1.53 -15.32
C ALA A 24 -11.82 -0.78 -16.42
N ALA A 25 -13.09 -1.13 -16.67
CA ALA A 25 -13.92 -0.45 -17.67
C ALA A 25 -14.10 1.05 -17.35
N LEU A 26 -14.35 1.41 -16.08
CA LEU A 26 -14.47 2.81 -15.67
C LEU A 26 -13.16 3.58 -15.85
N SER A 27 -12.01 2.99 -15.50
CA SER A 27 -10.72 3.64 -15.68
C SER A 27 -10.39 3.84 -17.17
N VAL A 28 -10.67 2.85 -18.02
CA VAL A 28 -10.51 2.98 -19.48
C VAL A 28 -11.45 4.03 -20.06
N LEU A 29 -12.74 4.02 -19.70
CA LEU A 29 -13.68 5.05 -20.16
C LEU A 29 -13.27 6.47 -19.75
N ARG A 30 -12.67 6.64 -18.57
CA ARG A 30 -12.11 7.93 -18.16
C ARG A 30 -10.92 8.34 -19.04
N HIS A 31 -10.08 7.38 -19.45
CA HIS A 31 -8.98 7.62 -20.36
C HIS A 31 -9.48 8.01 -21.76
N ASP A 32 -10.43 7.25 -22.32
CA ASP A 32 -11.05 7.52 -23.61
C ASP A 32 -11.80 8.87 -23.64
N ALA A 33 -12.33 9.29 -22.50
CA ALA A 33 -12.94 10.61 -22.30
C ALA A 33 -11.91 11.72 -22.02
N PHE A 34 -10.62 11.48 -22.26
CA PHE A 34 -9.51 12.42 -22.03
C PHE A 34 -9.46 13.00 -20.61
N SER A 35 -9.95 12.25 -19.62
CA SER A 35 -10.02 12.64 -18.20
C SER A 35 -8.87 12.05 -17.37
N THR A 36 -7.71 11.88 -18.00
CA THR A 36 -6.46 11.32 -17.44
C THR A 36 -5.30 12.30 -17.61
N GLY A 37 -4.41 12.38 -16.62
CA GLY A 37 -3.32 13.35 -16.54
C GLY A 37 -2.01 12.88 -17.18
N ARG A 38 -1.27 13.83 -17.74
CA ARG A 38 0.10 13.60 -18.22
C ARG A 38 1.05 13.18 -17.08
N PHE A 39 0.99 13.85 -15.93
CA PHE A 39 1.94 13.62 -14.82
C PHE A 39 1.64 12.36 -14.02
N ASP A 40 0.43 11.84 -14.15
CA ASP A 40 -0.01 10.58 -13.58
C ASP A 40 0.13 9.48 -14.64
N LEU A 41 -0.95 9.11 -15.34
CA LEU A 41 -0.94 7.99 -16.31
C LEU A 41 0.13 8.14 -17.40
N GLY A 42 0.28 9.33 -17.98
CA GLY A 42 1.22 9.58 -19.07
C GLY A 42 2.69 9.28 -18.69
N ASN A 43 3.08 9.63 -17.46
CA ASN A 43 4.43 9.38 -16.95
C ASN A 43 4.68 7.87 -16.76
N MET A 44 3.68 7.13 -16.25
CA MET A 44 3.78 5.68 -16.08
C MET A 44 3.85 4.95 -17.41
N VAL A 45 3.00 5.35 -18.37
CA VAL A 45 3.01 4.83 -19.73
C VAL A 45 4.37 5.04 -20.38
N GLN A 46 4.93 6.25 -20.29
CA GLN A 46 6.23 6.56 -20.85
C GLN A 46 7.34 5.73 -20.19
N ALA A 47 7.34 5.58 -18.86
CA ALA A 47 8.34 4.78 -18.16
C ALA A 47 8.35 3.31 -18.64
N VAL A 48 7.16 2.72 -18.81
CA VAL A 48 6.99 1.34 -19.30
C VAL A 48 7.39 1.23 -20.76
N TRP A 49 6.90 2.15 -21.61
CA TRP A 49 7.24 2.20 -23.02
C TRP A 49 8.76 2.34 -23.24
N SER A 50 9.41 3.28 -22.54
CA SER A 50 10.85 3.51 -22.64
C SER A 50 11.63 2.26 -22.23
N THR A 51 11.21 1.60 -21.13
CA THR A 51 11.84 0.37 -20.67
C THR A 51 11.70 -0.75 -21.70
N ALA A 52 10.52 -0.89 -22.32
CA ALA A 52 10.26 -1.85 -23.39
C ALA A 52 11.11 -1.63 -24.65
N HIS A 53 11.69 -0.43 -24.82
CA HIS A 53 12.56 -0.05 -25.94
C HIS A 53 14.04 0.14 -25.54
N GLY A 54 14.47 -0.39 -24.38
CA GLY A 54 15.87 -0.36 -23.97
C GLY A 54 16.33 0.92 -23.26
N HIS A 55 15.39 1.74 -22.80
CA HIS A 55 15.63 2.94 -21.99
C HIS A 55 14.96 2.81 -20.62
N PRO A 56 15.58 2.10 -19.67
CA PRO A 56 14.95 1.78 -18.38
C PRO A 56 14.42 3.02 -17.65
N LEU A 57 13.12 3.02 -17.37
CA LEU A 57 12.41 4.02 -16.57
C LEU A 57 12.61 5.48 -17.02
N ARG A 58 12.89 5.70 -18.31
CA ARG A 58 13.09 7.05 -18.85
C ARG A 58 11.75 7.75 -19.08
N VAL A 59 11.65 8.99 -18.62
CA VAL A 59 10.44 9.83 -18.71
C VAL A 59 10.78 11.27 -19.06
N THR A 60 9.81 12.02 -19.57
CA THR A 60 9.94 13.46 -19.83
C THR A 60 9.46 14.25 -18.61
N ASP A 61 10.30 15.14 -18.08
CA ASP A 61 9.97 15.99 -16.94
C ASP A 61 9.09 17.21 -17.31
N LEU A 62 8.92 18.14 -16.37
CA LEU A 62 8.18 19.38 -16.56
C LEU A 62 8.82 20.33 -17.58
N HIS A 63 10.15 20.31 -17.70
CA HIS A 63 10.93 21.18 -18.58
C HIS A 63 11.09 20.61 -19.99
N GLY A 64 10.68 19.36 -20.22
CA GLY A 64 10.81 18.67 -21.49
C GLY A 64 12.06 17.81 -21.60
N ASP A 65 12.84 17.72 -20.53
CA ASP A 65 14.09 16.96 -20.47
C ASP A 65 13.82 15.48 -20.21
N GLN A 66 14.68 14.63 -20.78
CA GLN A 66 14.62 13.19 -20.58
C GLN A 66 15.38 12.79 -19.32
N ILE A 67 14.65 12.40 -18.28
CA ILE A 67 15.18 12.03 -16.97
C ILE A 67 14.91 10.56 -16.64
N SER A 68 15.57 10.05 -15.59
CA SER A 68 15.19 8.78 -14.98
C SER A 68 14.08 9.03 -13.96
N ARG A 69 13.02 8.23 -14.01
CA ARG A 69 11.92 8.27 -13.03
C ARG A 69 12.40 8.04 -11.60
N LEU A 70 13.49 7.28 -11.42
CA LEU A 70 14.12 7.03 -10.11
C LEU A 70 14.62 8.30 -9.41
N GLY A 71 14.80 9.41 -10.15
CA GLY A 71 15.11 10.72 -9.58
C GLY A 71 13.91 11.42 -8.93
N ALA A 72 12.69 10.94 -9.16
CA ALA A 72 11.47 11.47 -8.57
C ALA A 72 10.78 10.46 -7.63
N HIS A 73 10.68 9.20 -8.05
CA HIS A 73 10.07 8.11 -7.29
C HIS A 73 10.86 6.81 -7.46
N VAL A 74 11.03 6.05 -6.38
CA VAL A 74 11.68 4.74 -6.42
C VAL A 74 10.62 3.67 -6.65
N ASP A 75 10.23 3.51 -7.90
CA ASP A 75 9.21 2.55 -8.33
C ASP A 75 9.65 1.60 -9.47
N PRO A 76 10.79 0.89 -9.31
CA PRO A 76 11.32 0.00 -10.34
C PRO A 76 10.39 -1.17 -10.70
N ILE A 77 9.30 -1.41 -9.95
CA ILE A 77 8.29 -2.40 -10.33
C ILE A 77 7.68 -2.15 -11.70
N LEU A 78 7.70 -0.90 -12.19
CA LEU A 78 7.28 -0.55 -13.56
C LEU A 78 8.02 -1.35 -14.64
N VAL A 79 9.26 -1.77 -14.40
CA VAL A 79 10.03 -2.58 -15.35
C VAL A 79 9.31 -3.91 -15.68
N LEU A 80 8.56 -4.48 -14.72
CA LEU A 80 7.83 -5.73 -14.92
C LEU A 80 6.68 -5.61 -15.93
N PHE A 81 6.25 -4.39 -16.25
CA PHE A 81 5.21 -4.14 -17.24
C PHE A 81 5.74 -4.05 -18.67
N ALA A 82 7.06 -3.95 -18.88
CA ALA A 82 7.64 -3.86 -20.22
C ALA A 82 7.32 -5.09 -21.12
N PRO A 83 7.39 -6.34 -20.63
CA PRO A 83 6.96 -7.49 -21.42
C PRO A 83 5.46 -7.48 -21.75
N LEU A 84 4.62 -6.97 -20.84
CA LEU A 84 3.18 -6.83 -21.08
C LEU A 84 2.89 -5.78 -22.14
N TRP A 85 3.71 -4.72 -22.19
CA TRP A 85 3.62 -3.68 -23.21
C TRP A 85 3.87 -4.19 -24.63
N TRP A 86 4.76 -5.18 -24.82
CA TRP A 86 4.97 -5.78 -26.15
C TRP A 86 3.74 -6.52 -26.68
N ILE A 87 2.89 -7.03 -25.78
CA ILE A 87 1.66 -7.76 -26.14
C ILE A 87 0.49 -6.78 -26.28
N TRP A 88 0.40 -5.80 -25.39
CA TRP A 88 -0.67 -4.82 -25.34
C TRP A 88 -0.11 -3.40 -25.13
N PRO A 89 0.35 -2.73 -26.21
CA PRO A 89 0.97 -1.41 -26.14
C PRO A 89 -0.07 -0.29 -26.03
N SER A 90 -0.87 -0.30 -24.96
CA SER A 90 -1.90 0.71 -24.66
C SER A 90 -1.86 1.11 -23.18
N PRO A 91 -2.16 2.36 -22.81
CA PRO A 91 -2.39 2.76 -21.42
C PRO A 91 -3.43 1.90 -20.69
N ASP A 92 -4.42 1.37 -21.41
CA ASP A 92 -5.47 0.50 -20.87
C ASP A 92 -4.90 -0.75 -20.19
N MET A 93 -3.75 -1.23 -20.68
CA MET A 93 -3.04 -2.37 -20.09
C MET A 93 -2.69 -2.08 -18.63
N LEU A 94 -2.16 -0.89 -18.34
CA LEU A 94 -1.79 -0.49 -16.98
C LEU A 94 -3.04 -0.30 -16.11
N LEU A 95 -4.06 0.40 -16.62
CA LEU A 95 -5.31 0.64 -15.90
C LEU A 95 -6.00 -0.68 -15.52
N THR A 96 -6.07 -1.62 -16.47
CA THR A 96 -6.64 -2.95 -16.27
C THR A 96 -5.80 -3.78 -15.29
N ALA A 97 -4.48 -3.74 -15.42
CA ALA A 97 -3.59 -4.48 -14.53
C ALA A 97 -3.66 -3.99 -13.07
N GLN A 98 -3.78 -2.67 -12.85
CA GLN A 98 -4.01 -2.13 -11.52
C GLN A 98 -5.36 -2.57 -10.94
N ALA A 99 -6.45 -2.48 -11.71
CA ALA A 99 -7.76 -2.96 -11.26
C ALA A 99 -7.70 -4.45 -10.89
N LEU A 100 -7.07 -5.29 -11.72
CA LEU A 100 -6.87 -6.70 -11.42
C LEU A 100 -6.07 -6.90 -10.12
N ALA A 101 -4.93 -6.25 -9.98
CA ALA A 101 -4.06 -6.40 -8.82
C ALA A 101 -4.77 -5.97 -7.53
N VAL A 102 -5.39 -4.79 -7.51
CA VAL A 102 -6.12 -4.28 -6.33
C VAL A 102 -7.31 -5.19 -6.02
N GLY A 103 -8.09 -5.61 -7.01
CA GLY A 103 -9.21 -6.55 -6.78
C GLY A 103 -8.77 -7.88 -6.16
N LEU A 104 -7.60 -8.40 -6.56
CA LEU A 104 -7.03 -9.62 -5.97
C LEU A 104 -6.61 -9.47 -4.51
N GLY A 105 -6.48 -8.24 -3.99
CA GLY A 105 -6.30 -7.98 -2.56
C GLY A 105 -7.42 -8.55 -1.68
N ALA A 106 -8.63 -8.78 -2.23
CA ALA A 106 -9.74 -9.40 -1.50
C ALA A 106 -9.44 -10.85 -1.08
N VAL A 107 -8.54 -11.54 -1.78
CA VAL A 107 -8.19 -12.94 -1.53
C VAL A 107 -7.48 -13.14 -0.18
N PRO A 108 -6.35 -12.47 0.13
CA PRO A 108 -5.73 -12.57 1.44
C PRO A 108 -6.63 -12.03 2.56
N VAL A 109 -7.48 -11.03 2.30
CA VAL A 109 -8.48 -10.57 3.27
C VAL A 109 -9.47 -11.68 3.64
N PHE A 110 -10.00 -12.40 2.63
CA PHE A 110 -10.88 -13.55 2.84
C PHE A 110 -10.19 -14.64 3.68
N TRP A 111 -8.94 -14.98 3.35
CA TRP A 111 -8.18 -16.00 4.07
C TRP A 111 -7.92 -15.61 5.52
N LEU A 112 -7.47 -14.38 5.75
CA LEU A 112 -7.17 -13.84 7.08
C LEU A 112 -8.43 -13.82 7.95
N ALA A 113 -9.53 -13.24 7.45
CA ALA A 113 -10.78 -13.16 8.19
C ALA A 113 -11.40 -14.54 8.44
N ARG A 114 -11.35 -15.45 7.46
CA ARG A 114 -11.82 -16.83 7.68
C ARG A 114 -11.02 -17.54 8.76
N LYS A 115 -9.69 -17.40 8.76
CA LYS A 115 -8.79 -18.02 9.75
C LYS A 115 -9.08 -17.50 11.16
N HIS A 116 -9.12 -16.18 11.33
CA HIS A 116 -9.19 -15.55 12.65
C HIS A 116 -10.60 -15.50 13.24
N LEU A 117 -11.65 -15.55 12.40
CA LEU A 117 -13.05 -15.53 12.84
C LEU A 117 -13.74 -16.89 12.75
N GLY A 118 -13.04 -17.93 12.28
CA GLY A 118 -13.56 -19.29 12.16
C GLY A 118 -14.75 -19.43 11.20
N SER A 119 -15.04 -18.43 10.35
CA SER A 119 -16.26 -18.38 9.54
C SER A 119 -15.96 -17.95 8.10
N ALA A 120 -16.35 -18.78 7.14
CA ALA A 120 -16.25 -18.45 5.71
C ALA A 120 -17.18 -17.29 5.32
N ARG A 121 -18.32 -17.13 6.03
CA ARG A 121 -19.22 -15.99 5.81
C ARG A 121 -18.61 -14.69 6.30
N ALA A 122 -17.96 -14.71 7.48
CA ALA A 122 -17.23 -13.55 7.98
C ALA A 122 -16.05 -13.21 7.04
N GLY A 123 -15.30 -14.23 6.60
CA GLY A 123 -14.26 -14.08 5.60
C GLY A 123 -14.75 -13.39 4.33
N LEU A 124 -15.88 -13.85 3.79
CA LEU A 124 -16.51 -13.24 2.61
C LEU A 124 -16.95 -11.80 2.89
N GLY A 125 -17.57 -11.53 4.05
CA GLY A 125 -18.00 -10.18 4.44
C GLY A 125 -16.85 -9.18 4.46
N PHE A 126 -15.71 -9.52 5.05
CA PHE A 126 -14.52 -8.65 5.06
C PHE A 126 -13.92 -8.46 3.66
N ALA A 127 -13.88 -9.51 2.84
CA ALA A 127 -13.38 -9.40 1.47
C ALA A 127 -14.26 -8.51 0.59
N LEU A 128 -15.59 -8.62 0.72
CA LEU A 128 -16.53 -7.72 0.05
C LEU A 128 -16.44 -6.30 0.60
N ALA A 129 -16.26 -6.13 1.92
CA ALA A 129 -16.05 -4.83 2.53
C ALA A 129 -14.76 -4.16 2.02
N TYR A 130 -13.68 -4.90 1.78
CA TYR A 130 -12.47 -4.40 1.15
C TYR A 130 -12.71 -3.91 -0.29
N LEU A 131 -13.45 -4.67 -1.10
CA LEU A 131 -13.81 -4.28 -2.47
C LEU A 131 -14.72 -3.04 -2.48
N LEU A 132 -15.65 -2.94 -1.54
CA LEU A 132 -16.57 -1.80 -1.41
C LEU A 132 -15.98 -0.62 -0.63
N TYR A 133 -14.76 -0.75 -0.12
CA TYR A 133 -14.11 0.30 0.66
C TYR A 133 -13.81 1.50 -0.24
N PRO A 134 -14.34 2.72 0.05
CA PRO A 134 -14.20 3.85 -0.86
C PRO A 134 -12.77 4.19 -1.25
N ALA A 135 -11.81 4.09 -0.32
CA ALA A 135 -10.40 4.34 -0.61
C ALA A 135 -9.83 3.34 -1.62
N THR A 136 -10.22 2.05 -1.56
CA THR A 136 -9.83 1.04 -2.57
C THR A 136 -10.38 1.40 -3.95
N GLY A 137 -11.64 1.84 -4.03
CA GLY A 137 -12.26 2.25 -5.29
C GLY A 137 -11.60 3.49 -5.88
N TRP A 138 -11.41 4.54 -5.07
CA TRP A 138 -10.77 5.77 -5.51
C TRP A 138 -9.30 5.60 -5.89
N LEU A 139 -8.53 4.82 -5.13
CA LEU A 139 -7.17 4.42 -5.50
C LEU A 139 -7.12 3.86 -6.93
N THR A 140 -8.13 3.04 -7.27
CA THR A 140 -8.16 2.34 -8.57
C THR A 140 -8.60 3.25 -9.71
N LEU A 141 -9.48 4.23 -9.44
CA LEU A 141 -9.94 5.22 -10.41
C LEU A 141 -9.01 6.43 -10.54
N ASN A 142 -8.08 6.62 -9.61
CA ASN A 142 -7.05 7.65 -9.68
C ASN A 142 -5.90 7.20 -10.59
N GLU A 143 -6.23 6.75 -11.81
CA GLU A 143 -5.28 6.37 -12.85
C GLU A 143 -4.27 5.31 -12.41
N PHE A 144 -3.34 4.91 -13.28
CA PHE A 144 -2.32 3.95 -12.89
C PHE A 144 -1.24 4.60 -12.01
N HIS A 145 -0.98 4.02 -10.85
CA HIS A 145 0.13 4.38 -9.98
C HIS A 145 0.81 3.11 -9.44
N PRO A 146 2.15 2.99 -9.54
CA PRO A 146 2.87 1.81 -9.02
C PRO A 146 2.57 1.50 -7.54
N VAL A 147 2.37 2.54 -6.72
CA VAL A 147 2.01 2.41 -5.31
C VAL A 147 0.68 1.69 -5.08
N ALA A 148 -0.26 1.73 -6.03
CA ALA A 148 -1.51 0.99 -5.90
C ALA A 148 -1.29 -0.53 -5.84
N LEU A 149 -0.22 -1.03 -6.48
CA LEU A 149 0.19 -2.43 -6.43
C LEU A 149 0.72 -2.83 -5.05
N ALA A 150 1.19 -1.87 -4.24
CA ALA A 150 1.61 -2.13 -2.87
C ALA A 150 0.43 -2.62 -2.02
N THR A 151 -0.79 -2.12 -2.24
CA THR A 151 -1.99 -2.51 -1.48
C THR A 151 -2.19 -4.03 -1.42
N PRO A 152 -2.37 -4.75 -2.56
CA PRO A 152 -2.52 -6.20 -2.53
C PRO A 152 -1.24 -6.90 -2.07
N LEU A 153 -0.05 -6.42 -2.44
CA LEU A 153 1.23 -7.01 -2.02
C LEU A 153 1.39 -6.98 -0.49
N LEU A 154 1.03 -5.88 0.15
CA LEU A 154 1.04 -5.72 1.60
C LEU A 154 -0.01 -6.60 2.28
N LEU A 155 -1.20 -6.77 1.69
CA LEU A 155 -2.21 -7.71 2.19
C LEU A 155 -1.73 -9.16 2.14
N PHE A 156 -1.09 -9.58 1.04
CA PHE A 156 -0.46 -10.90 0.94
C PHE A 156 0.74 -11.04 1.88
N ALA A 157 1.57 -10.00 2.00
CA ALA A 157 2.70 -9.99 2.94
C ALA A 157 2.19 -10.21 4.37
N PHE A 158 1.18 -9.47 4.82
CA PHE A 158 0.60 -9.65 6.15
C PHE A 158 0.04 -11.05 6.34
N TRP A 159 -0.66 -11.61 5.35
CA TRP A 159 -1.14 -12.99 5.39
C TRP A 159 0.01 -14.00 5.59
N PHE A 160 1.09 -13.89 4.81
CA PHE A 160 2.24 -14.80 4.96
C PHE A 160 2.96 -14.62 6.30
N LEU A 161 3.07 -13.39 6.79
CA LEU A 161 3.66 -13.09 8.09
C LEU A 161 2.82 -13.67 9.25
N ASP A 162 1.49 -13.58 9.15
CA ASP A 162 0.55 -14.18 10.12
C ASP A 162 0.56 -15.72 10.09
N GLU A 163 0.91 -16.32 8.96
CA GLU A 163 1.18 -17.75 8.78
C GLU A 163 2.62 -18.17 9.17
N ASP A 164 3.46 -17.24 9.66
CA ASP A 164 4.87 -17.50 10.00
C ASP A 164 5.75 -17.93 8.79
N ARG A 165 5.35 -17.54 7.59
CA ARG A 165 6.01 -17.90 6.32
C ARG A 165 6.87 -16.74 5.80
N LEU A 166 8.11 -16.66 6.29
CA LEU A 166 9.00 -15.53 6.02
C LEU A 166 9.47 -15.41 4.56
N VAL A 167 9.68 -16.52 3.84
CA VAL A 167 10.13 -16.47 2.43
C VAL A 167 9.08 -15.83 1.51
N PRO A 168 7.82 -16.30 1.44
CA PRO A 168 6.81 -15.64 0.62
C PRO A 168 6.45 -14.24 1.13
N PHE A 169 6.54 -13.99 2.45
CA PHE A 169 6.48 -12.62 2.98
C PHE A 169 7.57 -11.73 2.37
N ALA A 170 8.83 -12.18 2.36
CA ALA A 170 9.95 -11.40 1.85
C ALA A 170 9.78 -11.08 0.35
N ILE A 171 9.27 -12.02 -0.45
CA ILE A 171 8.95 -11.78 -1.86
C ILE A 171 7.92 -10.65 -2.01
N CYS A 172 6.81 -10.73 -1.27
CA CYS A 172 5.79 -9.68 -1.30
C CYS A 172 6.31 -8.34 -0.76
N ALA A 173 7.13 -8.37 0.30
CA ALA A 173 7.72 -7.18 0.91
C ALA A 173 8.68 -6.47 -0.06
N VAL A 174 9.59 -7.21 -0.71
CA VAL A 174 10.50 -6.66 -1.73
C VAL A 174 9.72 -6.10 -2.91
N ALA A 175 8.70 -6.82 -3.40
CA ALA A 175 7.85 -6.32 -4.48
C ALA A 175 7.10 -5.04 -4.07
N ALA A 176 6.53 -4.97 -2.86
CA ALA A 176 5.85 -3.79 -2.36
C ALA A 176 6.83 -2.61 -2.16
N SER A 177 8.03 -2.87 -1.66
CA SER A 177 9.11 -1.88 -1.53
C SER A 177 9.63 -1.35 -2.88
N ALA A 178 9.37 -2.06 -3.98
CA ALA A 178 9.66 -1.62 -5.33
C ALA A 178 8.53 -0.78 -5.96
N CYS A 179 7.41 -0.56 -5.24
CA CYS A 179 6.30 0.26 -5.70
C CYS A 179 6.44 1.74 -5.37
N LYS A 180 7.11 2.07 -4.25
CA LYS A 180 7.38 3.45 -3.82
C LYS A 180 8.31 3.48 -2.61
N GLU A 181 9.04 4.57 -2.46
CA GLU A 181 10.06 4.80 -1.42
C GLU A 181 9.53 4.78 0.03
N GLU A 182 8.26 5.11 0.28
CA GLU A 182 7.67 5.16 1.64
C GLU A 182 7.00 3.86 2.09
N ILE A 183 6.58 2.99 1.18
CA ILE A 183 5.99 1.67 1.47
C ILE A 183 6.83 0.79 2.42
N PRO A 184 8.18 0.81 2.39
CA PRO A 184 9.01 0.06 3.33
C PRO A 184 8.78 0.42 4.80
N PHE A 185 8.27 1.62 5.12
CA PHE A 185 7.87 1.96 6.49
C PHE A 185 6.64 1.16 6.96
N VAL A 186 5.69 0.86 6.07
CA VAL A 186 4.55 -0.01 6.39
C VAL A 186 5.04 -1.43 6.70
N ILE A 187 5.99 -1.94 5.90
CA ILE A 187 6.65 -3.23 6.13
C ILE A 187 7.40 -3.24 7.47
N ALA A 188 8.05 -2.13 7.83
CA ALA A 188 8.70 -2.02 9.12
C ALA A 188 7.70 -2.12 10.29
N GLY A 189 6.52 -1.48 10.15
CA GLY A 189 5.42 -1.63 11.10
C GLY A 189 4.89 -3.06 11.19
N PHE A 190 4.82 -3.80 10.08
CA PHE A 190 4.53 -5.24 10.10
C PHE A 190 5.61 -6.05 10.83
N GLY A 191 6.89 -5.66 10.71
CA GLY A 191 8.00 -6.23 11.48
C GLY A 191 7.81 -6.04 12.99
N VAL A 192 7.43 -4.84 13.44
CA VAL A 192 7.10 -4.56 14.85
C VAL A 192 5.92 -5.40 15.32
N TRP A 193 4.85 -5.44 14.51
CA TRP A 193 3.69 -6.27 14.81
C TRP A 193 4.08 -7.74 14.97
N TYR A 194 4.93 -8.28 14.10
CA TYR A 194 5.37 -9.67 14.13
C TYR A 194 6.28 -9.97 15.32
N ALA A 195 7.24 -9.08 15.62
CA ALA A 195 8.10 -9.19 16.79
C ALA A 195 7.28 -9.34 18.08
N VAL A 196 6.29 -8.46 18.29
CA VAL A 196 5.49 -8.42 19.51
C VAL A 196 4.40 -9.51 19.50
N SER A 197 3.63 -9.65 18.41
CA SER A 197 2.50 -10.59 18.33
C SER A 197 2.93 -12.05 18.34
N ARG A 198 4.08 -12.35 17.74
CA ARG A 198 4.59 -13.73 17.59
C ARG A 198 5.79 -14.01 18.50
N ARG A 199 6.24 -13.01 19.28
CA ARG A 199 7.46 -13.08 20.13
C ARG A 199 8.73 -13.40 19.33
N ARG A 200 8.74 -13.04 18.05
CA ARG A 200 9.82 -13.27 17.08
C ARG A 200 10.69 -12.02 16.98
N TRP A 201 11.30 -11.64 18.11
CA TRP A 201 11.95 -10.34 18.27
C TRP A 201 13.09 -10.11 17.28
N ALA A 202 13.91 -11.14 17.02
CA ALA A 202 15.02 -11.04 16.08
C ALA A 202 14.54 -10.84 14.65
N GLU A 203 13.61 -11.68 14.19
CA GLU A 203 13.09 -11.63 12.82
C GLU A 203 12.24 -10.38 12.57
N GLY A 204 11.34 -10.05 13.50
CA GLY A 204 10.54 -8.83 13.38
C GLY A 204 11.38 -7.56 13.50
N GLY A 205 12.41 -7.56 14.35
CA GLY A 205 13.40 -6.48 14.43
C GLY A 205 14.21 -6.34 13.14
N ALA A 206 14.62 -7.45 12.52
CA ALA A 206 15.31 -7.44 11.22
C ALA A 206 14.40 -6.89 10.12
N ILE A 207 13.12 -7.29 10.06
CA ILE A 207 12.14 -6.75 9.11
C ILE A 207 11.98 -5.23 9.31
N ALA A 208 11.84 -4.78 10.55
CA ALA A 208 11.72 -3.36 10.88
C ALA A 208 12.96 -2.57 10.44
N LEU A 209 14.15 -3.06 10.78
CA LEU A 209 15.42 -2.43 10.42
C LEU A 209 15.62 -2.37 8.91
N LEU A 210 15.36 -3.46 8.19
CA LEU A 210 15.52 -3.52 6.74
C LEU A 210 14.53 -2.60 6.02
N GLY A 211 13.28 -2.51 6.49
CA GLY A 211 12.28 -1.59 5.94
C GLY A 211 12.70 -0.13 6.10
N VAL A 212 13.13 0.26 7.30
CA VAL A 212 13.64 1.62 7.56
C VAL A 212 14.92 1.91 6.76
N ALA A 213 15.86 0.96 6.73
CA ALA A 213 17.12 1.10 6.00
C ALA A 213 16.88 1.27 4.50
N TRP A 214 15.96 0.50 3.90
CA TRP A 214 15.63 0.64 2.49
C TRP A 214 14.96 1.98 2.17
N ALA A 215 14.00 2.45 2.98
CA ALA A 215 13.41 3.78 2.79
C ALA A 215 14.46 4.90 2.90
N ALA A 216 15.41 4.77 3.84
CA ALA A 216 16.53 5.70 3.95
C ALA A 216 17.43 5.66 2.70
N VAL A 217 17.81 4.48 2.21
CA VAL A 217 18.61 4.32 0.99
C VAL A 217 17.88 4.88 -0.23
N ALA A 218 16.58 4.59 -0.39
CA ALA A 218 15.76 5.11 -1.48
C ALA A 218 15.77 6.65 -1.51
N THR A 219 15.58 7.29 -0.36
CA THR A 219 15.45 8.75 -0.27
C THR A 219 16.77 9.51 -0.23
N THR A 220 17.84 8.91 0.30
CA THR A 220 19.14 9.59 0.51
C THR A 220 20.22 9.17 -0.48
N VAL A 221 20.04 8.05 -1.18
CA VAL A 221 21.02 7.53 -2.15
C VAL A 221 20.41 7.42 -3.53
N VAL A 222 19.31 6.68 -3.69
CA VAL A 222 18.73 6.39 -5.03
C VAL A 222 18.21 7.67 -5.68
N ILE A 223 17.27 8.37 -5.02
CA ILE A 223 16.68 9.61 -5.57
C ILE A 223 17.78 10.65 -5.88
N PRO A 224 18.69 11.00 -4.95
CA PRO A 224 19.74 11.98 -5.22
C PRO A 224 20.72 11.57 -6.33
N HIS A 225 21.00 10.28 -6.48
CA HIS A 225 21.86 9.80 -7.56
C HIS A 225 21.23 10.06 -8.93
N PHE A 226 19.92 9.83 -9.07
CA PHE A 226 19.22 9.98 -10.35
C PHE A 226 18.69 11.39 -10.62
N ASN A 227 18.53 12.23 -9.60
CA ASN A 227 18.09 13.63 -9.75
C ASN A 227 19.25 14.62 -10.00
N GLN A 228 20.49 14.12 -10.07
CA GLN A 228 21.71 14.89 -10.37
C GLN A 228 21.93 16.11 -9.45
N GLY A 229 21.48 16.02 -8.20
CA GLY A 229 21.65 17.10 -7.22
C GLY A 229 20.64 18.23 -7.35
N GLN A 230 19.63 18.12 -8.21
CA GLN A 230 18.49 19.04 -8.18
C GLN A 230 17.72 18.85 -6.86
N SER A 231 17.24 19.95 -6.27
CA SER A 231 16.40 19.86 -5.09
C SER A 231 15.10 19.13 -5.44
N SER A 232 14.76 18.09 -4.70
CA SER A 232 13.47 17.42 -4.89
C SER A 232 12.34 18.36 -4.47
N ASP A 233 11.42 18.67 -5.38
CA ASP A 233 10.17 19.39 -5.10
C ASP A 233 9.33 18.73 -4.00
N PHE A 234 9.60 17.46 -3.70
CA PHE A 234 9.00 16.73 -2.59
C PHE A 234 9.27 17.39 -1.23
N TYR A 235 10.48 17.92 -1.01
CA TYR A 235 10.84 18.54 0.26
C TYR A 235 10.13 19.87 0.51
N THR A 236 9.79 20.59 -0.54
CA THR A 236 9.02 21.85 -0.48
C THR A 236 7.66 21.64 0.18
N ARG A 237 7.05 20.45 0.02
CA ARG A 237 5.77 20.07 0.63
C ARG A 237 5.81 20.05 2.17
N TYR A 238 7.00 19.90 2.74
CA TYR A 238 7.24 19.80 4.19
C TYR A 238 7.97 21.03 4.76
N SER A 239 8.05 22.12 3.99
CA SER A 239 8.76 23.35 4.39
C SER A 239 8.33 23.87 5.78
N GLU A 240 7.04 23.79 6.11
CA GLU A 240 6.50 24.19 7.41
C GLU A 240 7.01 23.35 8.59
N VAL A 241 7.41 22.10 8.33
CA VAL A 241 7.88 21.14 9.34
C VAL A 241 9.36 20.81 9.19
N GLY A 242 10.13 21.67 8.51
CA GLY A 242 11.59 21.59 8.42
C GLY A 242 12.14 21.10 7.09
N GLY A 243 11.29 20.83 6.10
CA GLY A 243 11.66 20.65 4.68
C GLY A 243 12.60 19.49 4.38
N SER A 244 12.77 18.55 5.31
CA SER A 244 13.63 17.37 5.14
C SER A 244 13.32 16.33 6.23
N PRO A 245 13.69 15.05 6.07
CA PRO A 245 13.48 14.03 7.11
C PRO A 245 14.14 14.42 8.44
N GLY A 246 15.38 14.91 8.41
CA GLY A 246 16.07 15.42 9.60
C GLY A 246 15.43 16.67 10.19
N GLY A 247 14.92 17.56 9.33
CA GLY A 247 14.17 18.75 9.73
C GLY A 247 12.86 18.42 10.44
N ILE A 248 12.12 17.41 9.97
CA ILE A 248 10.88 16.93 10.61
C ILE A 248 11.19 16.36 11.99
N VAL A 249 12.21 15.50 12.10
CA VAL A 249 12.64 14.94 13.38
C VAL A 249 13.05 16.06 14.34
N LYS A 250 13.85 17.03 13.89
CA LYS A 250 14.23 18.19 14.71
C LYS A 250 13.01 19.00 15.15
N THR A 251 12.07 19.27 14.24
CA THR A 251 10.84 20.01 14.55
C THR A 251 9.99 19.27 15.57
N ALA A 252 9.97 17.93 15.54
CA ALA A 252 9.24 17.13 16.52
C ALA A 252 9.72 17.37 17.97
N PHE A 253 11.02 17.53 18.17
CA PHE A 253 11.59 17.77 19.49
C PHE A 253 11.61 19.26 19.89
N VAL A 254 11.85 20.15 18.93
CA VAL A 254 12.05 21.59 19.20
C VAL A 254 10.73 22.37 19.17
N HIS A 255 9.78 21.98 18.32
CA HIS A 255 8.51 22.68 18.10
C HIS A 255 7.32 21.72 17.96
N PRO A 256 7.00 20.90 18.98
CA PRO A 256 5.92 19.90 18.89
C PRO A 256 4.54 20.51 18.60
N GLY A 257 4.26 21.73 19.10
CA GLY A 257 3.02 22.44 18.82
C GLY A 257 2.84 22.81 17.34
N ARG A 258 3.94 22.98 16.58
CA ARG A 258 3.88 23.21 15.13
C ARG A 258 3.46 21.95 14.38
N LEU A 259 4.02 20.78 14.75
CA LEU A 259 3.57 19.51 14.19
C LEU A 259 2.10 19.25 14.48
N ALA A 260 1.65 19.51 15.71
CA ALA A 260 0.24 19.35 16.07
C ALA A 260 -0.66 20.30 15.29
N GLY A 261 -0.26 21.56 15.11
CA GLY A 261 -1.02 22.53 14.31
C GLY A 261 -1.16 22.15 12.83
N VAL A 262 -0.10 21.58 12.25
CA VAL A 262 -0.11 21.12 10.84
C VAL A 262 -0.88 19.80 10.69
N ALA A 263 -0.70 18.85 11.62
CA ALA A 263 -1.29 17.51 11.50
C ALA A 263 -2.77 17.42 11.93
N PHE A 264 -3.28 18.39 12.69
CA PHE A 264 -4.65 18.42 13.20
C PHE A 264 -5.43 19.64 12.71
N THR A 265 -5.38 19.90 11.41
CA THR A 265 -6.34 20.84 10.79
C THR A 265 -7.71 20.16 10.63
N GLY A 266 -8.79 20.92 10.49
CA GLY A 266 -10.14 20.36 10.30
C GLY A 266 -10.27 19.41 9.09
N ARG A 267 -9.40 19.60 8.08
CA ARG A 267 -9.26 18.72 6.90
C ARG A 267 -8.79 17.32 7.28
N ASP A 268 -7.81 17.22 8.17
CA ASP A 268 -7.13 15.96 8.47
C ASP A 268 -8.01 15.07 9.36
N LEU A 269 -8.88 15.66 10.18
CA LEU A 269 -9.93 14.94 10.89
C LEU A 269 -10.96 14.34 9.92
N HIS A 270 -11.41 15.10 8.91
CA HIS A 270 -12.32 14.58 7.89
C HIS A 270 -11.70 13.41 7.12
N TYR A 271 -10.43 13.52 6.73
CA TYR A 271 -9.68 12.44 6.08
C TYR A 271 -9.59 11.18 6.96
N ALA A 272 -9.24 11.33 8.24
CA ALA A 272 -9.20 10.19 9.17
C ALA A 272 -10.58 9.53 9.34
N LEU A 273 -11.66 10.32 9.40
CA LEU A 273 -13.02 9.81 9.43
C LEU A 273 -13.37 9.06 8.14
N GLN A 274 -13.02 9.59 6.97
CA GLN A 274 -13.23 8.91 5.68
C GLN A 274 -12.49 7.56 5.60
N LEU A 275 -11.31 7.45 6.21
CA LEU A 275 -10.57 6.20 6.30
C LEU A 275 -11.22 5.19 7.27
N LEU A 276 -11.63 5.64 8.46
CA LEU A 276 -12.02 4.74 9.55
C LEU A 276 -13.51 4.41 9.60
N TRP A 277 -14.39 5.35 9.21
CA TRP A 277 -15.84 5.17 9.27
C TRP A 277 -16.34 3.98 8.43
N PRO A 278 -15.91 3.80 7.16
CA PRO A 278 -16.35 2.64 6.37
C PRO A 278 -15.88 1.29 6.96
N LEU A 279 -14.85 1.31 7.80
CA LEU A 279 -14.34 0.15 8.52
C LEU A 279 -14.93 0.03 9.94
N ALA A 280 -15.98 0.81 10.24
CA ALA A 280 -16.65 0.89 11.54
C ALA A 280 -15.67 1.13 12.72
N PHE A 281 -14.58 1.86 12.47
CA PHE A 281 -13.50 2.11 13.43
C PHE A 281 -12.84 0.84 14.03
N LEU A 282 -13.10 -0.34 13.44
CA LEU A 282 -12.50 -1.60 13.86
C LEU A 282 -10.96 -1.60 13.87
N PRO A 283 -10.23 -0.88 13.01
CA PRO A 283 -8.77 -0.83 13.09
C PRO A 283 -8.24 -0.30 14.43
N LEU A 284 -8.98 0.62 15.08
CA LEU A 284 -8.58 1.26 16.35
C LEU A 284 -8.47 0.26 17.51
N LEU A 285 -9.17 -0.86 17.41
CA LEU A 285 -9.16 -1.95 18.39
C LEU A 285 -7.97 -2.91 18.19
N ALA A 286 -7.12 -2.68 17.19
CA ALA A 286 -5.92 -3.46 16.90
C ALA A 286 -4.65 -2.57 16.88
N PRO A 287 -4.30 -1.90 17.99
CA PRO A 287 -3.29 -0.84 18.03
C PRO A 287 -1.90 -1.28 17.55
N LEU A 288 -1.55 -2.55 17.74
CA LEU A 288 -0.26 -3.08 17.28
C LEU A 288 -0.16 -3.17 15.75
N VAL A 289 -1.27 -3.42 15.04
CA VAL A 289 -1.29 -3.37 13.57
C VAL A 289 -1.21 -1.92 13.09
N LEU A 290 -1.82 -0.99 13.84
CA LEU A 290 -1.80 0.44 13.50
C LEU A 290 -0.41 1.07 13.53
N VAL A 291 0.58 0.46 14.15
CA VAL A 291 1.98 0.89 14.02
C VAL A 291 2.40 0.98 12.55
N ALA A 292 1.89 0.11 11.68
CA ALA A 292 2.15 0.14 10.23
C ALA A 292 1.41 1.26 9.49
N VAL A 293 0.36 1.85 10.08
CA VAL A 293 -0.40 2.99 9.51
C VAL A 293 0.32 4.31 9.78
N LEU A 294 1.00 4.42 10.92
CA LEU A 294 1.54 5.69 11.42
C LEU A 294 2.49 6.40 10.45
N PRO A 295 3.45 5.73 9.78
CA PRO A 295 4.42 6.45 8.95
C PRO A 295 3.77 7.16 7.77
N GLU A 296 2.92 6.47 7.01
CA GLU A 296 2.25 7.05 5.84
C GLU A 296 1.18 8.06 6.24
N LEU A 297 0.47 7.82 7.36
CA LEU A 297 -0.46 8.81 7.89
C LEU A 297 0.26 10.10 8.29
N ALA A 298 1.45 9.99 8.90
CA ALA A 298 2.28 11.15 9.24
C ALA A 298 2.80 11.87 7.99
N ILE A 299 3.30 11.13 6.99
CA ILE A 299 3.72 11.69 5.70
C ILE A 299 2.57 12.48 5.05
N ASN A 300 1.36 11.92 5.06
CA ASN A 300 0.20 12.58 4.48
C ASN A 300 -0.25 13.80 5.29
N ALA A 301 -0.39 13.67 6.61
CA ALA A 301 -0.89 14.75 7.48
C ALA A 301 0.09 15.92 7.63
N LEU A 302 1.40 15.67 7.52
CA LEU A 302 2.42 16.73 7.61
C LEU A 302 2.69 17.45 6.29
N SER A 303 2.04 17.03 5.21
CA SER A 303 2.21 17.65 3.89
C SER A 303 1.30 18.86 3.72
N ALA A 304 1.86 19.93 3.15
CA ALA A 304 1.07 21.08 2.69
C ALA A 304 0.16 20.74 1.50
N VAL A 305 0.41 19.62 0.80
CA VAL A 305 -0.36 19.21 -0.39
C VAL A 305 -1.67 18.56 0.02
N THR A 306 -2.79 19.23 -0.31
CA THR A 306 -4.16 18.82 0.06
C THR A 306 -4.57 17.45 -0.49
N THR A 307 -3.98 17.01 -1.60
CA THR A 307 -4.30 15.71 -2.19
C THR A 307 -3.78 14.54 -1.36
N GLN A 308 -2.78 14.75 -0.48
CA GLN A 308 -2.25 13.69 0.39
C GLN A 308 -3.19 13.34 1.55
N THR A 309 -4.06 14.26 1.97
CA THR A 309 -5.12 14.01 2.96
C THR A 309 -6.50 13.91 2.31
N SER A 310 -6.58 13.15 1.21
CA SER A 310 -7.83 12.86 0.51
C SER A 310 -7.87 11.40 0.07
N ILE A 311 -9.00 10.73 0.31
CA ILE A 311 -9.19 9.34 -0.13
C ILE A 311 -9.36 9.20 -1.64
N HIS A 312 -9.53 10.32 -2.36
CA HIS A 312 -9.71 10.34 -3.82
C HIS A 312 -8.42 10.09 -4.60
N PHE A 313 -7.26 10.09 -3.91
CA PHE A 313 -5.94 9.97 -4.52
C PHE A 313 -5.20 8.73 -4.03
N HIS A 314 -4.17 8.35 -4.79
CA HIS A 314 -3.36 7.15 -4.56
C HIS A 314 -2.56 7.13 -3.24
N TYR A 315 -2.47 8.24 -2.52
CA TYR A 315 -1.76 8.36 -1.23
C TYR A 315 -2.37 7.54 -0.08
N THR A 316 -3.48 6.84 -0.32
CA THR A 316 -4.07 5.89 0.63
C THR A 316 -3.54 4.46 0.49
N ALA A 317 -2.77 4.17 -0.57
CA ALA A 317 -2.43 2.80 -0.95
C ALA A 317 -1.78 1.98 0.18
N GLY A 318 -0.73 2.50 0.82
CA GLY A 318 -0.07 1.74 1.88
C GLY A 318 -0.84 1.79 3.22
N LEU A 319 -1.84 2.66 3.37
CA LEU A 319 -2.75 2.69 4.53
C LEU A 319 -3.85 1.62 4.45
N ILE A 320 -4.35 1.29 3.25
CA ILE A 320 -5.50 0.38 3.08
C ILE A 320 -5.20 -0.99 3.68
N ALA A 321 -4.04 -1.58 3.39
CA ALA A 321 -3.67 -2.91 3.87
C ALA A 321 -3.64 -3.03 5.41
N PRO A 322 -2.89 -2.19 6.16
CA PRO A 322 -2.88 -2.24 7.62
C PRO A 322 -4.24 -1.88 8.25
N LEU A 323 -5.03 -0.98 7.66
CA LEU A 323 -6.39 -0.67 8.16
C LEU A 323 -7.33 -1.87 8.02
N VAL A 324 -7.34 -2.52 6.85
CA VAL A 324 -8.20 -3.68 6.58
C VAL A 324 -7.78 -4.88 7.43
N THR A 325 -6.48 -5.17 7.52
CA THR A 325 -5.98 -6.26 8.37
C THR A 325 -6.20 -5.97 9.86
N GLY A 326 -6.06 -4.72 10.30
CA GLY A 326 -6.42 -4.27 11.65
C GLY A 326 -7.90 -4.53 11.98
N SER A 327 -8.80 -4.26 11.03
CA SER A 327 -10.23 -4.52 11.18
C SER A 327 -10.56 -6.01 11.36
N VAL A 328 -9.81 -6.89 10.68
CA VAL A 328 -9.94 -8.34 10.86
C VAL A 328 -9.42 -8.77 12.23
N ARG A 329 -8.26 -8.24 12.65
CA ARG A 329 -7.59 -8.61 13.89
C ARG A 329 -8.32 -8.12 15.15
N SER A 330 -9.03 -7.00 15.11
CA SER A 330 -9.80 -6.52 16.26
C SER A 330 -10.95 -7.45 16.65
N ARG A 331 -11.56 -8.11 15.67
CA ARG A 331 -12.65 -9.07 15.88
C ARG A 331 -12.16 -10.46 16.30
N ALA A 332 -10.88 -10.75 16.12
CA ALA A 332 -10.27 -12.04 16.47
C ALA A 332 -10.04 -12.24 17.97
N GLY A 333 -10.19 -11.18 18.78
CA GLY A 333 -9.95 -11.20 20.23
C GLY A 333 -8.45 -11.26 20.58
N GLY A 334 -8.07 -10.51 21.61
CA GLY A 334 -6.71 -10.38 22.16
C GLY A 334 -6.11 -11.65 22.80
N THR A 335 -6.44 -12.83 22.28
CA THR A 335 -5.79 -14.07 22.69
C THR A 335 -4.56 -14.28 21.82
N PHE A 336 -3.40 -13.86 22.35
CA PHE A 336 -2.11 -14.34 21.86
C PHE A 336 -2.14 -15.87 21.90
N PRO A 337 -1.93 -16.58 20.77
CA PRO A 337 -1.86 -18.03 20.81
C PRO A 337 -0.68 -18.42 21.71
N ALA A 338 -0.97 -19.04 22.85
CA ALA A 338 0.05 -19.68 23.66
C ALA A 338 0.82 -20.64 22.75
N ALA A 339 2.14 -20.45 22.66
CA ALA A 339 3.02 -21.30 21.89
C ALA A 339 2.72 -22.76 22.25
N ARG A 340 2.23 -23.55 21.29
CA ARG A 340 2.10 -25.00 21.48
C ARG A 340 3.50 -25.56 21.62
N GLY A 341 3.93 -25.74 22.87
CA GLY A 341 5.18 -26.38 23.21
C GLY A 341 5.24 -27.77 22.58
N SER A 342 6.27 -27.99 21.78
CA SER A 342 6.58 -29.29 21.19
C SER A 342 6.93 -30.29 22.30
N ARG A 343 5.93 -31.01 22.84
CA ARG A 343 6.19 -32.24 23.59
C ARG A 343 6.60 -33.32 22.60
N ARG A 344 7.92 -33.44 22.39
CA ARG A 344 8.54 -34.65 21.85
C ARG A 344 8.14 -35.82 22.75
N ARG A 345 7.31 -36.73 22.23
CA ARG A 345 7.14 -38.06 22.82
C ARG A 345 8.44 -38.82 22.56
N ARG A 346 9.11 -39.27 23.62
CA ARG A 346 10.13 -40.33 23.53
C ARG A 346 9.40 -41.66 23.33
N PRO A 347 9.87 -42.56 22.44
CA PRO A 347 9.43 -43.94 22.46
C PRO A 347 10.14 -44.68 23.61
N THR A 348 9.35 -45.41 24.39
CA THR A 348 9.77 -46.55 25.21
C THR A 348 9.88 -47.78 24.34
#